data_AF-A0A454CZU6-F1
#
_entry.id   AF-A0A454CZU6-F1
#
_cell.length_a   1.000
_cell.length_b   1.000
_cell.length_c   1.000
_cell.angle_alpha   90.00
_cell.angle_beta   90.00
_cell.angle_gamma   90.00
#
_symmetry.space_group_name_H-M   'P 1'
#
loop_
_entity.id
_entity.type
_entity.pdbx_description
1 polymer ?
#
loop_
_entity_poly.entity_id
_entity_poly.type
_entity_poly.pdbx_seq_one_letter_code
_entity_poly.pdbx_strand_id
1 'polypeptide(L)'
;VVTKTHKGKRSLYELPWYVLIGPPGTGKTTVLKQSGLEFPLADSLGSDSVAGVGGTRHCDWWFANKAVLVDTAGRYTTQDSQEKVDAKAWHGFLGLLKKYRTQRPINGAIVTISLASIMSQTRTERSLHARAIKSRLQELKNQLGMQFPIYVLLTKMDLVAGFNEFFADLSKEEREELFGFMFPKDCEDERGVVSLFNKEFHHLLERLDARMLRILETEDDLDKRAMIFEFPKQLRVLQANLDEFLTEIFAQNSFEEPTLIRGVFMVSSVQDGIPVSRLMNESSSGLGLGKLGLSAQHHGSHSYFVRSLFDQVIFKEQLLGTVNRHYQKQSSWLHRGVYIGCAVALCGAIGTWFMSYQWNSTLITQTNKETGHIKAMIGADSLDFESDIISAIETLDRIMTLPLGKQSDYGNSDAIKKFGLYQGDKVSQAANNAYTSALTKHFAPLVLDSLISEMEGNQEHRQYLYETLKTYLM
;
A
#
# COMPACT_ATOMS: atom_id res chain seq x y z
N VAL A 1 1.99 -8.83 -23.04
CA VAL A 1 2.85 -7.65 -23.32
C VAL A 1 3.45 -7.17 -22.01
N VAL A 2 4.74 -7.48 -21.78
CA VAL A 2 5.47 -7.04 -20.58
C VAL A 2 6.07 -5.67 -20.88
N THR A 3 5.46 -4.61 -20.35
CA THR A 3 5.98 -3.25 -20.51
C THR A 3 7.11 -2.99 -19.52
N LYS A 4 8.32 -2.90 -20.07
CA LYS A 4 9.55 -2.40 -19.42
C LYS A 4 9.42 -0.89 -19.15
N THR A 5 8.99 -0.46 -17.96
CA THR A 5 9.16 0.95 -17.49
C THR A 5 9.09 1.14 -15.96
N HIS A 6 9.41 0.14 -15.14
CA HIS A 6 9.27 0.24 -13.66
C HIS A 6 10.47 -0.23 -12.83
N LYS A 7 11.69 -0.31 -13.37
CA LYS A 7 12.86 -0.73 -12.57
C LYS A 7 13.33 0.29 -11.52
N GLY A 8 13.16 1.60 -11.76
CA GLY A 8 13.62 2.63 -10.80
C GLY A 8 12.71 2.85 -9.58
N LYS A 9 11.39 2.66 -9.72
CA LYS A 9 10.44 2.90 -8.61
C LYS A 9 10.36 1.74 -7.61
N ARG A 10 10.64 0.51 -8.04
CA ARG A 10 10.71 -0.66 -7.13
C ARG A 10 11.97 -0.63 -6.26
N SER A 11 13.12 -0.26 -6.85
CA SER A 11 14.39 -0.14 -6.13
C SER A 11 14.35 0.82 -4.94
N LEU A 12 13.58 1.91 -5.04
CA LEU A 12 13.47 2.86 -3.92
C LEU A 12 12.82 2.24 -2.68
N TYR A 13 11.77 1.43 -2.81
CA TYR A 13 11.05 0.83 -1.66
C TYR A 13 11.64 -0.49 -1.15
N GLU A 14 12.69 -1.01 -1.79
CA GLU A 14 13.38 -2.22 -1.34
C GLU A 14 14.04 -2.04 0.03
N LEU A 15 14.48 -0.80 0.34
CA LEU A 15 15.04 -0.46 1.64
C LEU A 15 14.06 0.41 2.47
N PRO A 16 13.83 0.07 3.75
CA PRO A 16 13.07 0.89 4.68
C PRO A 16 13.86 2.12 5.13
N TRP A 17 13.17 3.22 5.40
CA TRP A 17 13.75 4.51 5.80
C TRP A 17 13.39 4.85 7.24
N TYR A 18 14.39 5.15 8.07
CA TYR A 18 14.18 5.52 9.47
C TYR A 18 14.79 6.87 9.78
N VAL A 19 14.09 7.67 10.57
CA VAL A 19 14.58 8.99 11.02
C VAL A 19 15.01 8.89 12.47
N LEU A 20 16.24 9.33 12.77
CA LEU A 20 16.73 9.44 14.14
C LEU A 20 16.46 10.84 14.68
N ILE A 21 15.85 10.92 15.86
CA ILE A 21 15.46 12.16 16.53
C ILE A 21 16.02 12.17 17.94
N GLY A 22 16.62 13.27 18.35
CA GLY A 22 17.02 13.48 19.73
C GLY A 22 17.96 14.69 19.89
N PRO A 23 18.10 15.21 21.12
CA PRO A 23 19.03 16.27 21.48
C PRO A 23 20.46 16.07 20.95
N PRO A 24 21.23 17.16 20.74
CA PRO A 24 22.67 17.05 20.53
C PRO A 24 23.31 16.25 21.66
N GLY A 25 24.31 15.43 21.34
CA GLY A 25 25.06 14.68 22.35
C GLY A 25 24.35 13.46 22.95
N THR A 26 23.17 13.06 22.47
CA THR A 26 22.52 11.77 22.86
C THR A 26 23.14 10.54 22.23
N GLY A 27 24.19 10.68 21.41
CA GLY A 27 24.88 9.53 20.81
C GLY A 27 24.20 8.92 19.58
N LYS A 28 23.31 9.66 18.88
CA LYS A 28 22.68 9.21 17.62
C LYS A 28 23.68 8.63 16.62
N THR A 29 24.67 9.44 16.23
CA THR A 29 25.70 9.07 15.26
C THR A 29 26.56 7.91 15.78
N THR A 30 26.83 7.87 17.09
CA THR A 30 27.61 6.82 17.74
C THR A 30 26.87 5.47 17.71
N VAL A 31 25.58 5.46 18.04
CA VAL A 31 24.70 4.28 17.95
C VAL A 31 24.67 3.75 16.52
N LEU A 32 24.63 4.64 15.51
CA LEU A 32 24.67 4.24 14.11
C LEU A 32 26.00 3.59 13.72
N LYS A 33 27.13 4.21 14.07
CA LYS A 33 28.47 3.67 13.77
C LYS A 33 28.71 2.30 14.40
N GLN A 34 28.14 2.04 15.58
CA GLN A 34 28.32 0.78 16.31
C GLN A 34 27.12 -0.18 16.23
N SER A 35 26.18 0.09 15.32
CA SER A 35 25.03 -0.77 15.06
C SER A 35 25.39 -2.11 14.41
N GLY A 36 26.63 -2.27 13.93
CA GLY A 36 27.05 -3.45 13.19
C GLY A 36 26.40 -3.56 11.80
N LEU A 37 25.77 -2.48 11.33
CA LEU A 37 25.24 -2.38 9.97
C LEU A 37 26.39 -2.19 8.98
N GLU A 38 26.29 -2.89 7.85
CA GLU A 38 27.23 -2.73 6.73
C GLU A 38 26.83 -1.52 5.89
N PHE A 39 27.75 -0.56 5.78
CA PHE A 39 27.59 0.69 5.03
C PHE A 39 28.46 0.67 3.76
N PRO A 40 28.04 -0.01 2.69
CA PRO A 40 28.87 -0.23 1.49
C PRO A 40 29.27 1.06 0.76
N LEU A 41 28.50 2.14 0.94
CA LEU A 41 28.77 3.43 0.31
C LEU A 41 29.88 4.21 1.02
N ALA A 42 30.20 3.89 2.28
CA ALA A 42 31.29 4.53 3.02
C ALA A 42 32.66 4.29 2.37
N ASP A 43 32.86 3.12 1.75
CA ASP A 43 34.13 2.77 1.10
C ASP A 43 34.36 3.54 -0.22
N SER A 44 33.30 4.06 -0.84
CA SER A 44 33.36 4.79 -2.12
C SER A 44 33.26 6.31 -1.99
N LEU A 45 32.70 6.82 -0.88
CA LEU A 45 32.44 8.24 -0.63
C LEU A 45 33.22 8.81 0.58
N GLY A 46 34.01 7.97 1.26
CA GLY A 46 34.72 8.31 2.51
C GLY A 46 33.98 7.79 3.74
N SER A 47 34.73 7.50 4.80
CA SER A 47 34.24 6.92 6.07
C SER A 47 33.26 7.80 6.85
N ASP A 48 33.01 9.02 6.38
CA ASP A 48 31.99 9.91 6.89
C ASP A 48 30.81 9.91 5.92
N SER A 49 29.60 10.02 6.48
CA SER A 49 28.34 10.26 5.76
C SER A 49 28.56 11.18 4.55
N VAL A 50 27.71 11.09 3.51
CA VAL A 50 27.72 12.08 2.41
C VAL A 50 27.60 13.48 3.03
N ALA A 51 28.75 14.11 3.24
CA ALA A 51 28.88 15.22 4.14
C ALA A 51 28.48 16.46 3.35
N GLY A 52 27.42 17.11 3.79
CA GLY A 52 27.35 18.55 3.62
C GLY A 52 28.59 19.13 4.31
N VAL A 53 29.56 19.58 3.51
CA VAL A 53 30.86 20.13 3.92
C VAL A 53 30.79 20.87 5.27
N GLY A 54 31.45 20.31 6.28
CA GLY A 54 31.71 20.96 7.58
C GLY A 54 30.71 20.66 8.71
N GLY A 55 30.84 19.49 9.34
CA GLY A 55 30.01 19.06 10.49
C GLY A 55 28.54 18.81 10.11
N THR A 56 27.77 18.13 10.97
CA THR A 56 26.34 17.81 10.74
C THR A 56 25.49 19.09 10.64
N ARG A 57 25.57 19.81 9.51
CA ARG A 57 24.97 21.14 9.27
C ARG A 57 23.59 21.10 8.65
N HIS A 58 23.13 19.98 8.09
CA HIS A 58 21.76 19.88 7.54
C HIS A 58 21.04 18.55 7.80
N CYS A 59 21.60 17.38 7.49
CA CYS A 59 21.11 16.03 7.85
C CYS A 59 22.16 15.04 7.35
N ASP A 60 22.53 14.02 8.13
CA ASP A 60 23.46 12.97 7.67
C ASP A 60 22.71 11.75 7.18
N TRP A 61 23.15 11.22 6.04
CA TRP A 61 22.53 10.06 5.39
C TRP A 61 23.40 8.84 5.55
N TRP A 62 22.80 7.78 6.08
CA TRP A 62 23.44 6.52 6.37
C TRP A 62 22.78 5.42 5.54
N PHE A 63 23.48 4.94 4.51
CA PHE A 63 22.98 3.92 3.60
C PHE A 63 23.53 2.55 4.02
N ALA A 64 22.71 1.77 4.72
CA ALA A 64 23.03 0.40 5.07
C ALA A 64 22.45 -0.59 4.06
N ASN A 65 23.02 -1.79 3.98
CA ASN A 65 22.52 -2.89 3.14
C ASN A 65 21.04 -3.23 3.38
N LYS A 66 20.52 -2.96 4.58
CA LYS A 66 19.15 -3.31 4.99
C LYS A 66 18.23 -2.12 5.23
N ALA A 67 18.73 -0.88 5.26
CA ALA A 67 17.92 0.31 5.54
C ALA A 67 18.63 1.62 5.17
N VAL A 68 17.86 2.69 5.00
CA VAL A 68 18.36 4.06 4.93
C VAL A 68 18.03 4.76 6.25
N LEU A 69 19.05 5.28 6.93
CA LEU A 69 18.93 5.95 8.22
C LEU A 69 19.25 7.44 8.02
N VAL A 70 18.35 8.30 8.47
CA VAL A 70 18.46 9.76 8.37
C VAL A 70 18.75 10.29 9.76
N ASP A 71 19.98 10.73 10.00
CA ASP A 71 20.39 11.36 11.25
C ASP A 71 20.09 12.86 11.19
N THR A 72 19.13 13.29 12.01
CA THR A 72 18.80 14.71 12.13
C THR A 72 19.77 15.38 13.07
N ALA A 73 20.38 16.48 12.64
CA ALA A 73 21.28 17.24 13.50
C ALA A 73 20.58 17.60 14.82
N GLY A 74 21.25 17.42 15.96
CA GLY A 74 20.63 17.69 17.27
C GLY A 74 20.07 19.11 17.42
N ARG A 75 20.58 20.10 16.68
CA ARG A 75 20.07 21.48 16.67
C ARG A 75 18.63 21.63 16.16
N TYR A 76 18.07 20.61 15.50
CA TYR A 76 16.65 20.61 15.22
C TYR A 76 15.83 20.39 16.51
N THR A 77 16.38 19.81 17.57
CA THR A 77 15.64 19.61 18.83
C THR A 77 15.83 20.71 19.87
N THR A 78 16.88 21.54 19.76
CA THR A 78 17.15 22.67 20.65
C THR A 78 16.90 24.00 19.92
N GLN A 79 16.18 24.94 20.55
CA GLN A 79 15.79 26.23 19.95
C GLN A 79 17.00 27.19 19.86
N ASP A 80 17.95 26.89 18.99
CA ASP A 80 19.10 27.77 18.74
C ASP A 80 18.91 28.69 17.52
N SER A 81 19.60 29.83 17.61
CA SER A 81 19.52 31.11 16.89
C SER A 81 19.42 31.15 15.35
N GLN A 82 19.28 30.03 14.64
CA GLN A 82 19.07 29.93 13.18
C GLN A 82 17.84 29.12 12.75
N GLU A 83 16.84 28.97 13.64
CA GLU A 83 15.60 28.20 13.45
C GLU A 83 14.93 28.34 12.08
N LYS A 84 14.85 29.55 11.51
CA LYS A 84 14.09 29.79 10.26
C LYS A 84 14.75 29.21 9.01
N VAL A 85 16.09 29.28 8.92
CA VAL A 85 16.83 28.74 7.77
C VAL A 85 16.86 27.22 7.84
N ASP A 86 17.06 26.71 9.06
CA ASP A 86 17.11 25.28 9.36
C ASP A 86 15.75 24.59 9.17
N ALA A 87 14.65 25.21 9.61
CA ALA A 87 13.31 24.70 9.38
C ALA A 87 12.97 24.61 7.89
N LYS A 88 13.37 25.59 7.07
CA LYS A 88 13.08 25.60 5.62
C LYS A 88 13.82 24.47 4.89
N ALA A 89 15.07 24.21 5.24
CA ALA A 89 15.84 23.10 4.69
C ALA A 89 15.22 21.74 5.05
N TRP A 90 14.82 21.58 6.31
CA TRP A 90 14.12 20.39 6.81
C TRP A 90 12.79 20.16 6.08
N HIS A 91 11.95 21.18 5.95
CA HIS A 91 10.68 21.10 5.22
C HIS A 91 10.90 20.77 3.73
N GLY A 92 11.93 21.37 3.11
CA GLY A 92 12.32 21.04 1.74
C GLY A 92 12.68 19.57 1.60
N PHE A 93 13.45 19.02 2.54
CA PHE A 93 13.80 17.61 2.60
C PHE A 93 12.57 16.70 2.77
N LEU A 94 11.68 16.99 3.72
CA LEU A 94 10.43 16.23 3.88
C LEU A 94 9.55 16.32 2.62
N GLY A 95 9.57 17.45 1.93
CA GLY A 95 8.93 17.62 0.63
C GLY A 95 9.52 16.71 -0.46
N LEU A 96 10.85 16.57 -0.49
CA LEU A 96 11.53 15.63 -1.41
C LEU A 96 11.18 14.18 -1.08
N LEU A 97 11.14 13.79 0.20
CA LEU A 97 10.66 12.46 0.61
C LEU A 97 9.24 12.20 0.13
N LYS A 98 8.33 13.15 0.33
CA LYS A 98 6.93 13.04 -0.11
C LYS A 98 6.81 12.96 -1.63
N LYS A 99 7.69 13.63 -2.38
CA LYS A 99 7.73 13.63 -3.85
C LYS A 99 8.23 12.30 -4.42
N TYR A 100 9.34 11.76 -3.89
CA TYR A 100 9.98 10.57 -4.45
C TYR A 100 9.47 9.26 -3.83
N ARG A 101 9.06 9.27 -2.55
CA ARG A 101 8.47 8.15 -1.82
C ARG A 101 7.01 8.43 -1.44
N THR A 102 6.15 8.53 -2.45
CA THR A 102 4.73 8.94 -2.29
C THR A 102 3.88 8.04 -1.39
N GLN A 103 4.14 6.74 -1.31
CA GLN A 103 3.37 5.76 -0.52
C GLN A 103 3.81 5.75 0.94
N ARG A 104 5.12 5.59 1.20
CA ARG A 104 5.71 5.54 2.54
C ARG A 104 7.00 6.35 2.56
N PRO A 105 6.90 7.68 2.81
CA PRO A 105 8.05 8.54 2.94
C PRO A 105 9.09 8.01 3.94
N ILE A 106 8.62 7.50 5.08
CA ILE A 106 9.43 6.84 6.10
C ILE A 106 8.73 5.57 6.61
N ASN A 107 9.49 4.67 7.22
CA ASN A 107 9.02 3.40 7.77
C ASN A 107 8.95 3.42 9.31
N GLY A 108 9.70 4.30 9.97
CA GLY A 108 9.68 4.48 11.43
C GLY A 108 10.52 5.66 11.88
N ALA A 109 10.36 6.03 13.15
CA ALA A 109 11.23 7.00 13.82
C ALA A 109 11.91 6.36 15.04
N ILE A 110 13.16 6.75 15.27
CA ILE A 110 14.01 6.28 16.36
C ILE A 110 14.30 7.48 17.24
N VAL A 111 13.77 7.49 18.46
CA VAL A 111 13.95 8.57 19.43
C VAL A 111 15.07 8.19 20.38
N THR A 112 16.19 8.90 20.33
CA THR A 112 17.32 8.68 21.24
C THR A 112 17.25 9.61 22.44
N ILE A 113 17.38 9.07 23.63
CA ILE A 113 17.36 9.77 24.92
C ILE A 113 18.60 9.34 25.69
N SER A 114 19.35 10.29 26.26
CA SER A 114 20.53 9.98 27.09
C SER A 114 20.11 9.73 28.53
N LEU A 115 20.44 8.56 29.09
CA LEU A 115 20.17 8.23 30.49
C LEU A 115 20.91 9.17 31.44
N ALA A 116 22.18 9.47 31.14
CA ALA A 116 22.96 10.45 31.90
C ALA A 116 22.30 11.84 31.91
N SER A 117 21.65 12.24 30.81
CA SER A 117 20.93 13.51 30.74
C SER A 117 19.66 13.48 31.59
N ILE A 118 18.91 12.39 31.57
CA ILE A 118 17.76 12.21 32.48
C ILE A 118 18.21 12.20 33.95
N MET A 119 19.44 11.75 34.24
CA MET A 119 20.07 11.76 35.57
C MET A 119 20.58 13.13 36.03
N SER A 120 21.06 13.99 35.13
CA SER A 120 21.59 15.29 35.52
C SER A 120 20.56 16.41 35.49
N GLN A 121 19.51 16.28 34.67
CA GLN A 121 18.55 17.35 34.39
C GLN A 121 17.50 17.54 35.48
N THR A 122 17.12 18.80 35.68
CA THR A 122 15.98 19.19 36.51
C THR A 122 14.66 18.73 35.87
N ARG A 123 13.58 18.73 36.66
CA ARG A 123 12.23 18.39 36.15
C ARG A 123 11.80 19.31 35.01
N THR A 124 12.09 20.61 35.11
CA THR A 124 11.75 21.61 34.09
C THR A 124 12.51 21.37 32.78
N GLU A 125 13.82 21.11 32.84
CA GLU A 125 14.62 20.80 31.65
C GLU A 125 14.16 19.52 30.98
N ARG A 126 13.84 18.48 31.76
CA ARG A 126 13.27 17.22 31.23
C ARG A 126 11.95 17.46 30.52
N SER A 127 11.06 18.28 31.10
CA SER A 127 9.78 18.61 30.47
C SER A 127 9.95 19.38 29.17
N LEU A 128 10.85 20.37 29.12
CA LEU A 128 11.18 21.10 27.90
C LEU A 128 11.73 20.15 26.81
N HIS A 129 12.61 19.21 27.18
CA HIS A 129 13.14 18.21 26.25
C HIS A 129 12.06 17.25 25.72
N ALA A 130 11.15 16.79 26.58
CA ALA A 130 10.02 15.96 26.18
C ALA A 130 9.13 16.69 25.16
N ARG A 131 8.80 17.97 25.43
CA ARG A 131 8.00 18.80 24.51
C ARG A 131 8.69 19.04 23.18
N ALA A 132 10.00 19.26 23.17
CA ALA A 132 10.76 19.43 21.94
C ALA A 132 10.71 18.18 21.06
N ILE A 133 10.89 16.99 21.66
CA ILE A 133 10.78 15.71 20.95
C ILE A 133 9.35 15.51 20.41
N LYS A 134 8.33 15.77 21.24
CA LYS A 134 6.91 15.68 20.83
C LYS A 134 6.62 16.58 19.62
N SER A 135 7.03 17.84 19.69
CA SER A 135 6.84 18.82 18.61
C SER A 135 7.46 18.33 17.30
N ARG A 136 8.66 17.75 17.34
CA ARG A 136 9.32 17.19 16.14
C ARG A 136 8.64 15.94 15.60
N LEU A 137 8.16 15.05 16.46
CA LEU A 137 7.36 13.90 16.03
C LEU A 137 6.05 14.34 15.35
N GLN A 138 5.39 15.35 15.90
CA GLN A 138 4.18 15.94 15.32
C GLN A 138 4.45 16.61 13.97
N GLU A 139 5.54 17.38 13.86
CA GLU A 139 5.96 17.99 12.60
C GLU A 139 6.18 16.94 11.50
N LEU A 140 6.88 15.84 11.82
CA LEU A 140 7.09 14.73 10.90
C LEU A 140 5.77 14.10 10.46
N LYS A 141 4.87 13.79 11.40
CA LYS A 141 3.54 13.24 11.08
C LYS A 141 2.75 14.17 10.16
N ASN A 142 2.69 15.45 10.49
CA ASN A 142 1.91 16.45 9.77
C ASN A 142 2.44 16.67 8.34
N GLN A 143 3.76 16.78 8.18
CA GLN A 143 4.37 17.01 6.86
C GLN A 143 4.25 15.77 5.96
N LEU A 144 4.51 14.59 6.50
CA LEU A 144 4.48 13.33 5.75
C LEU A 144 3.06 12.80 5.53
N GLY A 145 2.10 13.18 6.38
CA GLY A 145 0.70 12.77 6.29
C GLY A 145 0.49 11.27 6.53
N MET A 146 1.31 10.69 7.41
CA MET A 146 1.29 9.26 7.73
C MET A 146 1.59 9.01 9.22
N GLN A 147 1.15 7.86 9.70
CA GLN A 147 1.54 7.32 11.00
C GLN A 147 2.66 6.30 10.83
N PHE A 148 3.61 6.30 11.76
CA PHE A 148 4.76 5.41 11.73
C PHE A 148 5.10 4.92 13.14
N PRO A 149 5.68 3.71 13.27
CA PRO A 149 6.17 3.20 14.54
C PRO A 149 7.31 4.06 15.08
N ILE A 150 7.30 4.27 16.40
CA ILE A 150 8.31 5.03 17.13
C ILE A 150 9.02 4.09 18.11
N TYR A 151 10.34 4.01 18.00
CA TYR A 151 11.21 3.22 18.87
C TYR A 151 12.00 4.16 19.77
N VAL A 152 11.95 3.92 21.08
CA VAL A 152 12.69 4.74 22.04
C VAL A 152 13.98 4.04 22.43
N LEU A 153 15.12 4.71 22.25
CA LEU A 153 16.45 4.24 22.60
C LEU A 153 17.00 5.08 23.75
N LEU A 154 17.10 4.47 24.91
CA LEU A 154 17.79 4.97 26.09
C LEU A 154 19.29 4.67 25.95
N THR A 155 20.01 5.67 25.49
CA THR A 155 21.46 5.64 25.20
C THR A 155 22.29 5.98 26.43
N LYS A 156 23.61 5.72 26.34
CA LYS A 156 24.61 6.01 27.37
C LYS A 156 24.32 5.31 28.70
N MET A 157 23.90 4.06 28.61
CA MET A 157 23.68 3.23 29.80
C MET A 157 24.97 2.96 30.58
N ASP A 158 26.11 2.96 29.90
CA ASP A 158 27.46 2.87 30.48
C ASP A 158 27.78 3.96 31.49
N LEU A 159 27.12 5.12 31.40
CA LEU A 159 27.28 6.19 32.37
C LEU A 159 26.46 5.98 33.64
N VAL A 160 25.63 4.94 33.71
CA VAL A 160 24.94 4.55 34.96
C VAL A 160 25.93 3.78 35.82
N ALA A 161 26.13 4.23 37.06
CA ALA A 161 27.03 3.58 38.00
C ALA A 161 26.72 2.07 38.15
N GLY A 162 27.76 1.25 38.01
CA GLY A 162 27.69 -0.21 38.11
C GLY A 162 27.38 -0.94 36.80
N PHE A 163 27.13 -0.24 35.68
CA PHE A 163 26.81 -0.91 34.41
C PHE A 163 27.96 -1.79 33.91
N ASN A 164 29.20 -1.27 33.91
CA ASN A 164 30.34 -1.97 33.34
C ASN A 164 30.64 -3.24 34.14
N GLU A 165 30.56 -3.16 35.46
CA GLU A 165 30.77 -4.29 36.36
C GLU A 165 29.63 -5.31 36.25
N PHE A 166 28.39 -4.85 36.10
CA PHE A 166 27.21 -5.73 36.01
C PHE A 166 27.14 -6.54 34.72
N PHE A 167 27.71 -6.03 33.61
CA PHE A 167 27.68 -6.69 32.30
C PHE A 167 29.07 -7.17 31.83
N ALA A 168 30.07 -7.15 32.72
CA ALA A 168 31.42 -7.60 32.43
C ALA A 168 31.49 -9.09 32.03
N ASP A 169 30.59 -9.90 32.60
CA ASP A 169 30.51 -11.35 32.39
C ASP A 169 29.90 -11.76 31.04
N LEU A 170 29.29 -10.82 30.30
CA LEU A 170 28.64 -11.11 29.03
C LEU A 170 29.64 -11.53 27.94
N SER A 171 29.32 -12.62 27.25
CA SER A 171 29.92 -13.03 25.99
C SER A 171 29.63 -12.05 24.85
N LYS A 172 30.33 -12.17 23.72
CA LYS A 172 30.12 -11.29 22.56
C LYS A 172 28.70 -11.40 22.03
N GLU A 173 28.16 -12.61 21.98
CA GLU A 173 26.82 -12.90 21.49
C GLU A 173 25.76 -12.28 22.41
N GLU A 174 25.91 -12.43 23.73
CA GLU A 174 24.96 -11.85 24.70
C GLU A 174 25.01 -10.32 24.72
N ARG A 175 26.17 -9.70 24.47
CA ARG A 175 26.27 -8.25 24.30
C ARG A 175 25.51 -7.75 23.07
N GLU A 176 25.25 -8.59 22.09
CA GLU A 176 24.47 -8.23 20.91
C GLU A 176 22.95 -8.45 21.12
N GLU A 177 22.52 -9.06 22.23
CA GLU A 177 21.11 -9.31 22.53
C GLU A 177 20.30 -8.03 22.76
N LEU A 178 18.98 -8.19 22.84
CA LEU A 178 18.04 -7.10 23.05
C LEU A 178 17.88 -6.79 24.54
N PHE A 179 18.25 -5.59 24.95
CA PHE A 179 17.98 -5.11 26.31
C PHE A 179 16.86 -4.06 26.31
N GLY A 180 15.65 -4.47 26.72
CA GLY A 180 14.46 -3.64 26.70
C GLY A 180 13.18 -4.46 26.61
N PHE A 181 12.10 -3.81 26.18
CA PHE A 181 10.80 -4.44 25.99
C PHE A 181 9.99 -3.77 24.87
N MET A 182 9.08 -4.55 24.30
CA MET A 182 8.16 -4.13 23.26
C MET A 182 6.75 -4.02 23.82
N PHE A 183 6.01 -3.03 23.33
CA PHE A 183 4.63 -2.86 23.69
C PHE A 183 3.68 -3.65 22.77
N PRO A 184 2.52 -4.10 23.28
CA PRO A 184 1.47 -4.67 22.46
C PRO A 184 0.99 -3.66 21.40
N LYS A 185 0.50 -4.16 20.26
CA LYS A 185 0.01 -3.31 19.15
C LYS A 185 -1.30 -2.62 19.51
N ASP A 186 -2.17 -3.36 20.19
CA ASP A 186 -3.47 -2.89 20.64
C ASP A 186 -3.45 -2.84 22.16
N CYS A 187 -3.92 -1.72 22.72
CA CYS A 187 -4.07 -1.52 24.15
C CYS A 187 -5.46 -0.95 24.39
N GLU A 188 -6.20 -1.57 25.30
CA GLU A 188 -7.57 -1.16 25.64
C GLU A 188 -7.61 0.01 26.63
N ASP A 189 -6.46 0.45 27.17
CA ASP A 189 -6.38 1.54 28.14
C ASP A 189 -6.53 2.92 27.44
N GLU A 190 -7.44 3.75 27.95
CA GLU A 190 -7.68 5.12 27.48
C GLU A 190 -6.43 6.01 27.59
N ARG A 191 -5.55 5.72 28.56
CA ARG A 191 -4.26 6.42 28.72
C ARG A 191 -3.22 6.04 27.65
N GLY A 192 -3.53 5.03 26.84
CA GLY A 192 -2.68 4.51 25.78
C GLY A 192 -1.55 3.63 26.28
N VAL A 193 -0.76 3.15 25.32
CA VAL A 193 0.30 2.14 25.51
C VAL A 193 1.36 2.51 26.55
N VAL A 194 1.57 3.82 26.80
CA VAL A 194 2.58 4.29 27.77
C VAL A 194 2.21 3.95 29.21
N SER A 195 0.94 3.74 29.54
CA SER A 195 0.54 3.31 30.89
C SER A 195 1.15 1.96 31.29
N LEU A 196 1.50 1.12 30.30
CA LEU A 196 2.16 -0.17 30.51
C LEU A 196 3.65 -0.04 30.81
N PHE A 197 4.26 1.14 30.63
CA PHE A 197 5.70 1.35 30.81
C PHE A 197 6.17 0.93 32.22
N ASN A 198 5.49 1.41 33.27
CA ASN A 198 5.86 1.09 34.65
C ASN A 198 5.82 -0.42 34.93
N LYS A 199 4.85 -1.14 34.36
CA LYS A 199 4.71 -2.59 34.52
C LYS A 199 5.86 -3.33 33.82
N GLU A 200 6.10 -3.02 32.55
CA GLU A 200 7.16 -3.68 31.77
C GLU A 200 8.56 -3.33 32.30
N PHE A 201 8.77 -2.11 32.76
CA PHE A 201 10.02 -1.69 33.39
C PHE A 201 10.24 -2.39 34.73
N HIS A 202 9.18 -2.63 35.52
CA HIS A 202 9.28 -3.42 36.74
C HIS A 202 9.72 -4.86 36.44
N HIS A 203 9.14 -5.52 35.44
CA HIS A 203 9.57 -6.86 35.03
C HIS A 203 11.01 -6.89 34.51
N LEU A 204 11.48 -5.82 33.87
CA LEU A 204 12.90 -5.68 33.53
C LEU A 204 13.78 -5.62 34.79
N LEU A 205 13.38 -4.83 35.80
CA LEU A 205 14.11 -4.73 37.07
C LEU A 205 14.14 -6.07 37.82
N GLU A 206 13.03 -6.83 37.85
CA GLU A 206 13.00 -8.17 38.45
C GLU A 206 14.00 -9.13 37.79
N ARG A 207 14.13 -9.08 36.45
CA ARG A 207 15.14 -9.87 35.72
C ARG A 207 16.56 -9.44 36.07
N LEU A 208 16.79 -8.14 36.25
CA LEU A 208 18.09 -7.61 36.68
C LEU A 208 18.42 -8.03 38.11
N ASP A 209 17.47 -7.94 39.03
CA ASP A 209 17.66 -8.36 40.43
C ASP A 209 17.96 -9.86 40.52
N ALA A 210 17.28 -10.71 39.73
CA ALA A 210 17.58 -12.14 39.65
C ALA A 210 18.97 -12.44 39.03
N ARG A 211 19.40 -11.64 38.05
CA ARG A 211 20.75 -11.74 37.47
C ARG A 211 21.82 -11.28 38.46
N MET A 212 21.58 -10.17 39.16
CA MET A 212 22.48 -9.62 40.17
C MET A 212 22.88 -10.68 41.20
N LEU A 213 21.92 -11.45 41.71
CA LEU A 213 22.18 -12.52 42.67
C LEU A 213 23.17 -13.55 42.13
N ARG A 214 23.02 -13.96 40.87
CA ARG A 214 23.93 -14.93 40.21
C ARG A 214 25.34 -14.38 40.03
N ILE A 215 25.48 -13.11 39.64
CA ILE A 215 26.81 -12.50 39.45
C ILE A 215 27.53 -12.36 40.81
N LEU A 216 26.80 -11.95 41.84
CA LEU A 216 27.34 -11.78 43.20
C LEU A 216 27.79 -13.09 43.87
N GLU A 217 27.30 -14.24 43.42
CA GLU A 217 27.78 -15.55 43.89
C GLU A 217 29.21 -15.85 43.40
N THR A 218 29.58 -15.34 42.23
CA THR A 218 30.86 -15.63 41.58
C THR A 218 31.91 -14.53 41.69
N GLU A 219 31.51 -13.30 42.03
CA GLU A 219 32.42 -12.16 42.14
C GLU A 219 33.00 -12.06 43.56
N ASP A 220 34.33 -12.08 43.66
CA ASP A 220 35.06 -12.01 44.94
C ASP A 220 35.45 -10.58 45.33
N ASP A 221 35.60 -9.68 44.35
CA ASP A 221 36.01 -8.29 44.56
C ASP A 221 34.89 -7.48 45.23
N LEU A 222 35.12 -7.02 46.47
CA LEU A 222 34.14 -6.27 47.26
C LEU A 222 33.71 -4.96 46.60
N ASP A 223 34.63 -4.26 45.93
CA ASP A 223 34.33 -2.98 45.28
C ASP A 223 33.43 -3.22 44.06
N LYS A 224 33.71 -4.25 43.25
CA LYS A 224 32.85 -4.64 42.13
C LYS A 224 31.48 -5.14 42.61
N ARG A 225 31.43 -5.93 43.67
CA ARG A 225 30.16 -6.37 44.27
C ARG A 225 29.29 -5.20 44.70
N ALA A 226 29.89 -4.15 45.27
CA ALA A 226 29.16 -2.93 45.64
C ALA A 226 28.57 -2.25 44.39
N MET A 227 29.35 -2.13 43.31
CA MET A 227 28.91 -1.53 42.04
C MET A 227 27.81 -2.37 41.35
N ILE A 228 27.96 -3.70 41.30
CA ILE A 228 26.95 -4.64 40.78
C ILE A 228 25.63 -4.50 41.55
N PHE A 229 25.70 -4.36 42.87
CA PHE A 229 24.54 -4.18 43.73
C PHE A 229 23.87 -2.80 43.59
N GLU A 230 24.63 -1.79 43.16
CA GLU A 230 24.13 -0.42 42.96
C GLU A 230 23.36 -0.28 41.64
N PHE A 231 23.75 -1.01 40.59
CA PHE A 231 23.22 -0.82 39.24
C PHE A 231 21.68 -0.95 39.12
N PRO A 232 21.02 -2.04 39.57
CA PRO A 232 19.55 -2.13 39.50
C PRO A 232 18.84 -1.02 40.28
N LYS A 233 19.44 -0.55 41.39
CA LYS A 233 18.88 0.54 42.20
C LYS A 233 18.93 1.87 41.46
N GLN A 234 20.02 2.17 40.75
CA GLN A 234 20.13 3.37 39.93
C GLN A 234 19.04 3.40 38.85
N LEU A 235 18.78 2.27 38.19
CA LEU A 235 17.68 2.15 37.22
C LEU A 235 16.30 2.34 37.87
N ARG A 236 16.08 1.80 39.06
CA ARG A 236 14.82 1.98 39.81
C ARG A 236 14.55 3.46 40.13
N VAL A 237 15.57 4.24 40.48
CA VAL A 237 15.45 5.70 40.69
C VAL A 237 15.08 6.43 39.40
N LEU A 238 15.48 5.90 38.24
CA LEU A 238 15.16 6.49 36.95
C LEU A 238 13.76 6.17 36.45
N GLN A 239 13.11 5.14 36.99
CA GLN A 239 11.79 4.67 36.54
C GLN A 239 10.76 5.80 36.50
N ALA A 240 10.52 6.49 37.62
CA ALA A 240 9.54 7.58 37.70
C ALA A 240 9.89 8.75 36.76
N ASN A 241 11.18 9.01 36.59
CA ASN A 241 11.67 10.09 35.74
C ASN A 241 11.50 9.79 34.25
N LEU A 242 11.66 8.52 33.85
CA LEU A 242 11.43 8.03 32.50
C LEU A 242 9.93 7.94 32.20
N ASP A 243 9.13 7.50 33.16
CA ASP A 243 7.67 7.40 33.03
C ASP A 243 7.05 8.78 32.76
N GLU A 244 7.40 9.79 33.57
CA GLU A 244 6.96 11.18 33.37
C GLU A 244 7.40 11.71 31.99
N PHE A 245 8.66 11.45 31.61
CA PHE A 245 9.23 11.90 30.35
C PHE A 245 8.54 11.28 29.12
N LEU A 246 8.32 9.96 29.14
CA LEU A 246 7.61 9.26 28.06
C LEU A 246 6.15 9.65 28.00
N THR A 247 5.49 9.79 29.16
CA THR A 247 4.11 10.26 29.24
C THR A 247 3.98 11.64 28.62
N GLU A 248 4.92 12.56 28.86
CA GLU A 248 4.88 13.89 28.26
C GLU A 248 5.10 13.87 26.74
N ILE A 249 6.02 13.05 26.23
CA ILE A 249 6.26 12.92 24.77
C ILE A 249 5.03 12.38 24.04
N PHE A 250 4.41 11.35 24.62
CA PHE A 250 3.35 10.58 23.95
C PHE A 250 1.95 10.90 24.48
N ALA A 251 1.81 11.92 25.33
CA ALA A 251 0.52 12.37 25.86
C ALA A 251 -0.48 12.58 24.72
N GLN A 252 -1.61 11.88 24.81
CA GLN A 252 -2.68 12.00 23.84
C GLN A 252 -3.31 13.39 23.91
N ASN A 253 -3.63 13.94 22.75
CA ASN A 253 -4.38 15.17 22.62
C ASN A 253 -5.54 14.89 21.66
N SER A 254 -6.76 15.28 22.01
CA SER A 254 -7.97 15.03 21.20
C SER A 254 -7.89 15.63 19.79
N PHE A 255 -7.03 16.63 19.59
CA PHE A 255 -6.79 17.26 18.29
C PHE A 255 -5.65 16.60 17.49
N GLU A 256 -4.99 15.58 18.05
CA GLU A 256 -3.83 14.92 17.45
C GLU A 256 -4.09 13.43 17.26
N GLU A 257 -3.44 12.86 16.25
CA GLU A 257 -3.50 11.42 16.06
C GLU A 257 -2.59 10.68 17.04
N PRO A 258 -3.05 9.55 17.60
CA PRO A 258 -2.26 8.77 18.55
C PRO A 258 -0.90 8.38 17.95
N THR A 259 0.12 8.38 18.80
CA THR A 259 1.49 7.97 18.48
C THR A 259 1.62 6.46 18.64
N LEU A 260 2.25 5.81 17.66
CA LEU A 260 2.47 4.37 17.69
C LEU A 260 3.83 4.07 18.31
N ILE A 261 3.94 4.17 19.63
CA ILE A 261 5.14 3.70 20.35
C ILE A 261 5.20 2.17 20.30
N ARG A 262 6.35 1.61 19.90
CA ARG A 262 6.54 0.15 19.74
C ARG A 262 7.35 -0.49 20.84
N GLY A 263 8.29 0.22 21.43
CA GLY A 263 9.13 -0.33 22.50
C GLY A 263 10.14 0.68 23.04
N VAL A 264 10.71 0.32 24.20
CA VAL A 264 11.78 1.04 24.86
C VAL A 264 12.98 0.11 24.99
N PHE A 265 14.10 0.57 24.47
CA PHE A 265 15.35 -0.17 24.40
C PHE A 265 16.47 0.60 25.05
N MET A 266 17.42 -0.11 25.64
CA MET A 266 18.51 0.43 26.39
C MET A 266 19.83 -0.02 25.75
N VAL A 267 20.68 0.95 25.41
CA VAL A 267 21.88 0.71 24.60
C VAL A 267 23.07 1.48 25.12
N SER A 268 24.26 0.90 24.95
CA SER A 268 25.54 1.59 25.13
C SER A 268 26.37 1.46 23.86
N SER A 269 27.00 2.57 23.48
CA SER A 269 27.73 2.66 22.21
C SER A 269 29.22 2.85 22.51
N VAL A 270 29.62 3.95 23.14
CA VAL A 270 31.02 4.21 23.50
C VAL A 270 31.12 4.47 25.00
N GLN A 271 32.06 3.79 25.66
CA GLN A 271 32.41 3.98 27.07
C GLN A 271 33.36 5.17 27.27
N ASP A 272 32.94 6.35 26.81
CA ASP A 272 33.68 7.59 27.03
C ASP A 272 32.91 8.50 28.00
N GLY A 273 33.32 8.49 29.27
CA GLY A 273 32.80 9.39 30.30
C GLY A 273 32.95 8.86 31.72
N ILE A 274 32.78 9.75 32.70
CA ILE A 274 32.76 9.40 34.13
C ILE A 274 31.33 8.94 34.48
N PRO A 275 31.13 7.74 35.05
CA PRO A 275 29.81 7.29 35.49
C PRO A 275 29.15 8.28 36.47
N VAL A 276 27.85 8.49 36.32
CA VAL A 276 27.03 9.37 37.16
C VAL A 276 26.24 8.50 38.15
N SER A 277 26.42 8.70 39.46
CA SER A 277 25.58 8.11 40.51
C SER A 277 24.71 9.20 41.15
N ARG A 278 23.37 9.04 41.10
CA ARG A 278 22.45 9.97 41.79
C ARG A 278 22.40 9.71 43.28
N LEU A 279 22.40 8.44 43.68
CA LEU A 279 22.34 8.02 45.08
C LEU A 279 23.54 8.57 45.89
N MET A 280 24.73 8.61 45.30
CA MET A 280 25.91 9.19 45.96
C MET A 280 25.82 10.71 46.16
N ASN A 281 25.21 11.47 45.24
CA ASN A 281 25.06 12.91 45.39
C ASN A 281 24.05 13.27 46.50
N GLU A 282 23.00 12.45 46.66
CA GLU A 282 22.00 12.65 47.71
C GLU A 282 22.50 12.17 49.08
N SER A 283 23.30 11.10 49.15
CA SER A 283 23.80 10.56 50.43
C SER A 283 25.08 11.24 50.95
N SER A 284 25.97 11.71 50.08
CA SER A 284 27.25 12.33 50.49
C SER A 284 27.10 13.74 51.05
N SER A 285 26.03 14.45 50.70
CA SER A 285 25.73 15.79 51.21
C SER A 285 25.23 15.78 52.66
N GLY A 286 24.78 14.63 53.19
CA GLY A 286 24.23 14.52 54.55
C GLY A 286 25.13 13.83 55.59
N LEU A 287 26.06 12.95 55.18
CA LEU A 287 26.70 11.99 56.11
C LEU A 287 28.24 12.06 56.19
N GLY A 288 28.93 12.89 55.40
CA GLY A 288 30.38 13.10 55.52
C GLY A 288 31.25 11.86 55.25
N LEU A 289 30.68 10.77 54.73
CA LEU A 289 31.41 9.55 54.34
C LEU A 289 32.12 9.77 53.01
N GLY A 290 33.40 9.38 52.94
CA GLY A 290 34.26 9.57 51.78
C GLY A 290 33.68 8.95 50.49
N LYS A 291 33.89 9.63 49.37
CA LYS A 291 33.50 9.15 48.04
C LYS A 291 34.22 7.82 47.77
N LEU A 292 33.50 6.73 47.49
CA LEU A 292 34.11 5.59 46.79
C LEU A 292 34.68 6.11 45.48
N GLY A 293 35.96 5.80 45.23
CA GLY A 293 36.64 6.24 44.02
C GLY A 293 36.03 5.56 42.80
N LEU A 294 35.15 6.25 42.08
CA LEU A 294 34.76 5.88 40.73
C LEU A 294 36.02 5.94 39.86
N SER A 295 36.71 4.80 39.70
CA SER A 295 37.89 4.75 38.84
C SER A 295 37.45 4.78 37.38
N ALA A 296 37.97 5.73 36.60
CA ALA A 296 37.81 5.75 35.15
C ALA A 296 38.70 4.66 34.53
N GLN A 297 38.33 3.39 34.69
CA GLN A 297 39.00 2.32 33.94
C GLN A 297 38.49 2.35 32.51
N HIS A 298 39.39 2.68 31.57
CA HIS A 298 39.16 2.52 30.13
C HIS A 298 39.02 1.02 29.81
N HIS A 299 37.79 0.53 29.76
CA HIS A 299 37.48 -0.72 29.09
C HIS A 299 37.33 -0.41 27.59
N GLY A 300 37.78 -1.31 26.72
CA GLY A 300 37.77 -1.11 25.27
C GLY A 300 36.38 -0.71 24.73
N SER A 301 36.34 -0.07 23.57
CA SER A 301 35.10 0.46 22.95
C SER A 301 34.15 -0.65 22.46
N HIS A 302 33.57 -1.40 23.38
CA HIS A 302 32.55 -2.40 23.11
C HIS A 302 31.16 -1.75 23.11
N SER A 303 30.38 -1.98 22.06
CA SER A 303 28.96 -1.64 22.05
C SER A 303 28.14 -2.74 22.73
N TYR A 304 27.11 -2.32 23.48
CA TYR A 304 26.18 -3.22 24.16
C TYR A 304 24.76 -2.98 23.64
N PHE A 305 24.10 -4.07 23.28
CA PHE A 305 22.69 -4.20 22.94
C PHE A 305 22.23 -3.41 21.70
N VAL A 306 23.15 -3.01 20.83
CA VAL A 306 22.83 -2.22 19.63
C VAL A 306 22.47 -3.10 18.43
N ARG A 307 23.20 -4.18 18.18
CA ARG A 307 23.16 -4.90 16.90
C ARG A 307 21.81 -5.59 16.63
N SER A 308 21.33 -6.40 17.58
CA SER A 308 20.05 -7.10 17.40
C SER A 308 18.84 -6.15 17.37
N LEU A 309 18.96 -4.94 17.92
CA LEU A 309 17.88 -3.95 17.91
C LEU A 309 17.44 -3.59 16.49
N PHE A 310 18.39 -3.26 15.62
CA PHE A 310 18.08 -2.89 14.24
C PHE A 310 17.58 -4.08 13.44
N ASP A 311 18.32 -5.18 13.47
CA ASP A 311 18.05 -6.35 12.63
C ASP A 311 16.81 -7.16 13.05
N GLN A 312 16.57 -7.32 14.35
CA GLN A 312 15.50 -8.20 14.84
C GLN A 312 14.20 -7.46 15.15
N VAL A 313 14.25 -6.16 15.46
CA VAL A 313 13.05 -5.39 15.85
C VAL A 313 12.73 -4.35 14.80
N ILE A 314 13.58 -3.34 14.65
CA ILE A 314 13.25 -2.12 13.91
C ILE A 314 12.97 -2.45 12.44
N PHE A 315 13.84 -3.23 11.78
CA PHE A 315 13.71 -3.54 10.36
C PHE A 315 12.65 -4.59 10.06
N LYS A 316 12.38 -5.53 10.98
CA LYS A 316 11.29 -6.51 10.80
C LYS A 316 9.92 -5.85 10.81
N GLU A 317 9.77 -4.74 11.53
CA GLU A 317 8.54 -3.98 11.64
C GLU A 317 8.36 -2.90 10.54
N GLN A 318 9.15 -2.93 9.48
CA GLN A 318 9.16 -1.94 8.39
C GLN A 318 7.80 -1.64 7.72
N LEU A 319 6.82 -2.56 7.80
CA LEU A 319 5.51 -2.40 7.17
C LEU A 319 4.41 -1.89 8.13
N LEU A 320 4.73 -1.64 9.40
CA LEU A 320 3.74 -1.18 10.39
C LEU A 320 3.27 0.26 10.16
N GLY A 321 4.06 1.09 9.48
CA GLY A 321 3.63 2.44 9.10
C GLY A 321 2.42 2.43 8.16
N THR A 322 1.48 3.35 8.40
CA THR A 322 0.37 3.56 7.48
C THR A 322 0.87 4.15 6.17
N VAL A 323 0.14 3.93 5.08
CA VAL A 323 0.46 4.56 3.79
C VAL A 323 -0.02 6.01 3.85
N ASN A 324 0.70 6.92 3.21
CA ASN A 324 0.33 8.32 3.08
C ASN A 324 -1.14 8.49 2.66
N ARG A 325 -1.92 9.20 3.48
CA ARG A 325 -3.38 9.36 3.34
C ARG A 325 -3.80 9.99 2.01
N HIS A 326 -3.02 10.94 1.48
CA HIS A 326 -3.34 11.58 0.20
C HIS A 326 -3.29 10.58 -0.95
N TYR A 327 -2.26 9.72 -0.95
CA TYR A 327 -2.12 8.68 -1.97
C TYR A 327 -3.22 7.62 -1.82
N GLN A 328 -3.53 7.17 -0.60
CA GLN A 328 -4.63 6.23 -0.37
C GLN A 328 -5.97 6.76 -0.88
N LYS A 329 -6.30 8.04 -0.59
CA LYS A 329 -7.54 8.66 -1.08
C LYS A 329 -7.57 8.76 -2.60
N GLN A 330 -6.49 9.23 -3.24
CA GLN A 330 -6.42 9.36 -4.70
C GLN A 330 -6.52 8.00 -5.41
N SER A 331 -5.79 7.00 -4.93
CA SER A 331 -5.85 5.64 -5.49
C SER A 331 -7.23 5.01 -5.33
N SER A 332 -7.89 5.23 -4.17
CA SER A 332 -9.23 4.72 -3.92
C SER A 332 -10.27 5.36 -4.84
N TRP A 333 -10.18 6.67 -5.10
CA TRP A 333 -11.05 7.35 -6.07
C TRP A 333 -10.82 6.84 -7.50
N LEU A 334 -9.58 6.57 -7.87
CA LEU A 334 -9.25 6.04 -9.19
C LEU A 334 -9.79 4.62 -9.38
N HIS A 335 -9.65 3.76 -8.36
CA HIS A 335 -10.24 2.41 -8.37
C HIS A 335 -11.77 2.47 -8.41
N ARG A 336 -12.40 3.34 -7.62
CA ARG A 336 -13.86 3.57 -7.67
C ARG A 336 -14.30 4.03 -9.06
N GLY A 337 -13.54 4.94 -9.69
CA GLY A 337 -13.79 5.39 -11.06
C GLY A 337 -13.73 4.24 -12.07
N VAL A 338 -12.74 3.36 -11.97
CA VAL A 338 -12.64 2.16 -12.82
C VAL A 338 -13.82 1.22 -12.58
N TYR A 339 -14.18 0.95 -11.32
CA TYR A 339 -15.32 0.07 -11.02
C TYR A 339 -16.65 0.64 -11.53
N ILE A 340 -16.89 1.94 -11.37
CA ILE A 340 -18.06 2.62 -11.92
C ILE A 340 -18.03 2.57 -13.45
N GLY A 341 -16.87 2.83 -14.07
CA GLY A 341 -16.71 2.74 -15.52
C GLY A 341 -17.00 1.34 -16.07
N CYS A 342 -16.50 0.29 -15.42
CA CYS A 342 -16.79 -1.09 -15.77
C CYS A 342 -18.29 -1.42 -15.58
N ALA A 343 -18.91 -0.96 -14.50
CA ALA A 343 -20.33 -1.17 -14.25
C ALA A 343 -21.20 -0.48 -15.30
N VAL A 344 -20.89 0.77 -15.67
CA VAL A 344 -21.59 1.51 -16.73
C VAL A 344 -21.42 0.83 -18.09
N ALA A 345 -20.20 0.40 -18.42
CA ALA A 345 -19.95 -0.33 -19.66
C ALA A 345 -20.72 -1.66 -19.72
N LEU A 346 -20.78 -2.40 -18.60
CA LEU A 346 -21.55 -3.65 -18.50
C LEU A 346 -23.05 -3.39 -18.65
N CYS A 347 -23.61 -2.41 -17.95
CA CYS A 347 -25.01 -2.02 -18.08
C CYS A 347 -25.34 -1.55 -19.51
N GLY A 348 -24.43 -0.80 -20.15
CA GLY A 348 -24.56 -0.39 -21.54
C GLY A 348 -24.60 -1.59 -22.49
N ALA A 349 -23.70 -2.55 -22.33
CA ALA A 349 -23.68 -3.79 -23.12
C ALA A 349 -24.93 -4.65 -22.92
N ILE A 350 -25.42 -4.78 -21.69
CA ILE A 350 -26.67 -5.48 -21.39
C ILE A 350 -27.86 -4.75 -22.04
N GLY A 351 -27.91 -3.42 -21.97
CA GLY A 351 -28.95 -2.62 -22.60
C GLY A 351 -28.98 -2.76 -24.12
N THR A 352 -27.82 -2.70 -24.78
CA THR A 352 -27.74 -2.89 -26.23
C THR A 352 -28.12 -4.31 -26.66
N TRP A 353 -27.69 -5.34 -25.92
CA TRP A 353 -28.14 -6.71 -26.17
C TRP A 353 -29.64 -6.90 -25.96
N PHE A 354 -30.22 -6.30 -24.93
CA PHE A 354 -31.66 -6.36 -24.67
C PHE A 354 -32.47 -5.71 -25.80
N MET A 355 -32.05 -4.52 -26.27
CA MET A 355 -32.66 -3.86 -27.42
C MET A 355 -32.55 -4.70 -28.71
N SER A 356 -31.38 -5.29 -28.96
CA SER A 356 -31.16 -6.18 -30.12
C SER A 356 -32.04 -7.43 -30.04
N TYR A 357 -32.16 -8.05 -28.86
CA TYR A 357 -33.03 -9.20 -28.61
C TYR A 357 -34.51 -8.87 -28.85
N GLN A 358 -35.00 -7.75 -28.30
CA GLN A 358 -36.40 -7.34 -28.45
C GLN A 358 -36.74 -7.06 -29.92
N TRP A 359 -35.84 -6.41 -30.65
CA TRP A 359 -36.01 -6.15 -32.07
C TRP A 359 -36.05 -7.46 -32.89
N ASN A 360 -35.10 -8.37 -32.63
CA ASN A 360 -35.04 -9.66 -33.31
C ASN A 360 -36.26 -10.56 -33.00
N SER A 361 -36.73 -10.56 -31.75
CA SER A 361 -37.94 -11.30 -31.35
C SER A 361 -39.19 -10.76 -32.06
N THR A 362 -39.32 -9.43 -32.15
CA THR A 362 -40.42 -8.78 -32.88
C THR A 362 -40.39 -9.14 -34.36
N LEU A 363 -39.20 -9.09 -34.98
CA LEU A 363 -39.00 -9.47 -36.38
C LEU A 363 -39.41 -10.92 -36.66
N ILE A 364 -38.96 -11.86 -35.82
CA ILE A 364 -39.31 -13.28 -35.93
C ILE A 364 -40.82 -13.48 -35.75
N THR A 365 -41.43 -12.81 -34.77
CA THR A 365 -42.87 -12.92 -34.51
C THR A 365 -43.71 -12.41 -35.68
N GLN A 366 -43.34 -11.26 -36.26
CA GLN A 366 -43.99 -10.71 -37.45
C GLN A 366 -43.83 -11.65 -38.65
N THR A 367 -42.61 -12.15 -38.89
CA THR A 367 -42.36 -13.10 -39.98
C THR A 367 -43.14 -14.40 -39.81
N ASN A 368 -43.21 -14.95 -38.59
CA ASN A 368 -43.99 -16.16 -38.29
C ASN A 368 -45.49 -15.94 -38.49
N LYS A 369 -46.00 -14.74 -38.17
CA LYS A 369 -47.40 -14.41 -38.40
C LYS A 369 -47.73 -14.37 -39.90
N GLU A 370 -46.91 -13.66 -40.69
CA GLU A 370 -47.11 -13.56 -42.14
C GLU A 370 -46.92 -14.91 -42.85
N THR A 371 -45.91 -15.69 -42.46
CA THR A 371 -45.74 -17.06 -43.00
C THR A 371 -46.89 -17.98 -42.60
N GLY A 372 -47.48 -17.82 -41.42
CA GLY A 372 -48.70 -18.51 -41.01
C GLY A 372 -49.90 -18.19 -41.91
N HIS A 373 -50.09 -16.90 -42.24
CA HIS A 373 -51.13 -16.47 -43.17
C HIS A 373 -50.91 -17.02 -44.59
N ILE A 374 -49.67 -16.98 -45.10
CA ILE A 374 -49.32 -17.54 -46.40
C ILE A 374 -49.53 -19.06 -46.42
N LYS A 375 -49.13 -19.78 -45.37
CA LYS A 375 -49.34 -21.23 -45.28
C LYS A 375 -50.82 -21.60 -45.20
N ALA A 376 -51.63 -20.78 -44.54
CA ALA A 376 -53.08 -20.96 -44.52
C ALA A 376 -53.70 -20.73 -45.91
N MET A 377 -53.24 -19.73 -46.67
CA MET A 377 -53.69 -19.50 -48.05
C MET A 377 -53.27 -20.63 -49.00
N ILE A 378 -52.04 -21.13 -48.88
CA ILE A 378 -51.53 -22.24 -49.72
C ILE A 378 -52.14 -23.61 -49.33
N GLY A 379 -52.51 -23.79 -48.06
CA GLY A 379 -53.02 -25.06 -47.54
C GLY A 379 -54.53 -25.18 -47.50
N ALA A 380 -55.29 -24.08 -47.55
CA ALA A 380 -56.75 -24.10 -47.53
C ALA A 380 -57.35 -24.37 -48.91
N ASP A 381 -56.73 -23.84 -49.96
CA ASP A 381 -57.04 -24.15 -51.34
C ASP A 381 -55.72 -24.42 -52.04
N SER A 382 -55.59 -25.56 -52.73
CA SER A 382 -54.54 -25.71 -53.73
C SER A 382 -54.61 -24.46 -54.59
N LEU A 383 -53.54 -23.67 -54.64
CA LEU A 383 -53.48 -22.49 -55.50
C LEU A 383 -53.88 -22.92 -56.90
N ASP A 384 -55.14 -22.69 -57.25
CA ASP A 384 -55.72 -23.13 -58.50
C ASP A 384 -55.50 -21.99 -59.47
N PHE A 385 -54.25 -21.91 -59.95
CA PHE A 385 -53.88 -20.85 -60.85
C PHE A 385 -54.60 -20.95 -62.20
N GLU A 386 -55.29 -22.06 -62.51
CA GLU A 386 -56.16 -22.17 -63.68
C GLU A 386 -57.45 -21.34 -63.53
N SER A 387 -58.00 -21.22 -62.32
CA SER A 387 -59.30 -20.56 -62.08
C SER A 387 -59.20 -19.13 -61.58
N ASP A 388 -58.13 -18.75 -60.86
CA ASP A 388 -57.97 -17.39 -60.33
C ASP A 388 -56.50 -16.89 -60.28
N ILE A 389 -56.02 -16.42 -61.43
CA ILE A 389 -54.68 -15.84 -61.62
C ILE A 389 -54.44 -14.62 -60.70
N ILE A 390 -55.48 -13.84 -60.37
CA ILE A 390 -55.34 -12.60 -59.60
C ILE A 390 -54.99 -12.92 -58.14
N SER A 391 -55.72 -13.85 -57.53
CA SER A 391 -55.46 -14.32 -56.15
C SER A 391 -54.06 -14.95 -56.03
N ALA A 392 -53.62 -15.63 -57.08
CA ALA A 392 -52.34 -16.31 -57.09
C ALA A 392 -51.15 -15.33 -57.24
N ILE A 393 -51.30 -14.27 -58.04
CA ILE A 393 -50.34 -13.16 -58.12
C ILE A 393 -50.30 -12.38 -56.79
N GLU A 394 -51.44 -12.13 -56.15
CA GLU A 394 -51.49 -11.47 -54.83
C GLU A 394 -50.74 -12.28 -53.78
N THR A 395 -50.83 -13.61 -53.84
CA THR A 395 -50.10 -14.52 -52.94
C THR A 395 -48.58 -14.43 -53.18
N LEU A 396 -48.14 -14.35 -54.43
CA LEU A 396 -46.72 -14.16 -54.78
C LEU A 396 -46.20 -12.78 -54.35
N ASP A 397 -47.00 -11.73 -54.48
CA ASP A 397 -46.65 -10.37 -54.04
C ASP A 397 -46.54 -10.29 -52.51
N ARG A 398 -47.42 -10.99 -51.78
CA ARG A 398 -47.32 -11.14 -50.32
C ARG A 398 -46.07 -11.92 -49.90
N ILE A 399 -45.66 -12.95 -50.64
CA ILE A 399 -44.38 -13.65 -50.39
C ILE A 399 -43.18 -12.74 -50.68
N MET A 400 -43.28 -11.89 -51.71
CA MET A 400 -42.24 -10.92 -52.08
C MET A 400 -42.08 -9.80 -51.03
N THR A 401 -43.19 -9.37 -50.43
CA THR A 401 -43.26 -8.31 -49.41
C THR A 401 -43.07 -8.79 -47.97
N LEU A 402 -42.78 -10.09 -47.77
CA LEU A 402 -42.40 -10.62 -46.46
C LEU A 402 -41.30 -9.76 -45.81
N PRO A 403 -41.30 -9.61 -44.47
CA PRO A 403 -40.25 -8.88 -43.77
C PRO A 403 -38.89 -9.46 -44.15
N LEU A 404 -38.00 -8.65 -44.77
CA LEU A 404 -36.69 -9.04 -45.33
C LEU A 404 -36.68 -9.70 -46.73
N GLY A 405 -37.77 -9.65 -47.49
CA GLY A 405 -37.81 -10.01 -48.91
C GLY A 405 -36.99 -9.06 -49.80
N LYS A 406 -36.77 -9.44 -51.07
CA LYS A 406 -35.91 -8.79 -52.07
C LYS A 406 -36.07 -7.26 -52.23
N GLN A 407 -37.22 -6.71 -51.82
CA GLN A 407 -37.57 -5.29 -51.95
C GLN A 407 -37.78 -4.58 -50.59
N SER A 408 -37.41 -5.20 -49.48
CA SER A 408 -37.61 -4.62 -48.15
C SER A 408 -36.44 -3.73 -47.72
N ASP A 409 -36.77 -2.51 -47.27
CA ASP A 409 -35.83 -1.50 -46.75
C ASP A 409 -35.26 -1.86 -45.35
N TYR A 410 -35.59 -3.06 -44.85
CA TYR A 410 -35.22 -3.55 -43.52
C TYR A 410 -33.70 -3.82 -43.38
N GLY A 411 -32.98 -3.95 -44.50
CA GLY A 411 -31.52 -4.10 -44.55
C GLY A 411 -30.75 -2.80 -44.30
N ASN A 412 -31.43 -1.64 -44.36
CA ASN A 412 -30.82 -0.32 -44.14
C ASN A 412 -30.86 0.08 -42.66
N SER A 413 -30.52 -0.86 -41.76
CA SER A 413 -30.76 -0.68 -40.33
C SER A 413 -29.49 -0.29 -39.57
N ASP A 414 -29.57 0.81 -38.81
CA ASP A 414 -28.54 1.41 -37.96
C ASP A 414 -27.59 0.43 -37.26
N ALA A 415 -26.31 0.85 -37.11
CA ALA A 415 -25.21 0.07 -36.53
C ALA A 415 -25.53 -0.58 -35.17
N ILE A 416 -26.46 -0.02 -34.40
CA ILE A 416 -26.91 -0.55 -33.10
C ILE A 416 -27.55 -1.94 -33.24
N LYS A 417 -28.14 -2.27 -34.40
CA LYS A 417 -28.85 -3.53 -34.63
C LYS A 417 -27.93 -4.72 -34.97
N LYS A 418 -26.63 -4.49 -35.20
CA LYS A 418 -25.63 -5.52 -35.60
C LYS A 418 -24.72 -6.02 -34.47
N PHE A 419 -25.01 -5.71 -33.20
CA PHE A 419 -24.23 -6.18 -32.05
C PHE A 419 -24.47 -7.68 -31.73
N GLY A 420 -24.07 -8.56 -32.66
CA GLY A 420 -23.89 -10.00 -32.46
C GLY A 420 -25.16 -10.88 -32.52
N LEU A 421 -26.34 -10.34 -32.21
CA LEU A 421 -27.60 -11.12 -32.14
C LEU A 421 -28.51 -10.98 -33.37
N TYR A 422 -28.07 -10.30 -34.41
CA TYR A 422 -28.85 -10.06 -35.64
C TYR A 422 -29.16 -11.38 -36.37
N GLN A 423 -30.45 -11.71 -36.57
CA GLN A 423 -30.88 -12.87 -37.38
C GLN A 423 -31.52 -12.47 -38.72
N GLY A 424 -31.52 -11.18 -39.08
CA GLY A 424 -32.18 -10.68 -40.28
C GLY A 424 -31.65 -11.34 -41.57
N ASP A 425 -30.35 -11.61 -41.66
CA ASP A 425 -29.77 -12.27 -42.83
C ASP A 425 -30.35 -13.68 -43.07
N LYS A 426 -30.57 -14.45 -41.99
CA LYS A 426 -31.14 -15.80 -42.08
C LYS A 426 -32.61 -15.76 -42.51
N VAL A 427 -33.37 -14.81 -41.96
CA VAL A 427 -34.78 -14.62 -42.31
C VAL A 427 -34.91 -14.15 -43.77
N SER A 428 -34.06 -13.23 -44.21
CA SER A 428 -34.02 -12.75 -45.60
C SER A 428 -33.72 -13.88 -46.60
N GLN A 429 -32.70 -14.71 -46.30
CA GLN A 429 -32.37 -15.85 -47.15
C GLN A 429 -33.53 -16.84 -47.25
N ALA A 430 -34.19 -17.15 -46.13
CA ALA A 430 -35.35 -18.04 -46.13
C ALA A 430 -36.53 -17.47 -46.94
N ALA A 431 -36.82 -16.17 -46.79
CA ALA A 431 -37.88 -15.49 -47.54
C ALA A 431 -37.60 -15.49 -49.06
N ASN A 432 -36.36 -15.16 -49.46
CA ASN A 432 -35.97 -15.16 -50.87
C ASN A 432 -36.00 -16.57 -51.51
N ASN A 433 -35.60 -17.60 -50.75
CA ASN A 433 -35.68 -18.98 -51.19
C ASN A 433 -37.13 -19.45 -51.32
N ALA A 434 -38.01 -19.04 -50.41
CA ALA A 434 -39.44 -19.35 -50.48
C ALA A 434 -40.09 -18.70 -51.71
N TYR A 435 -39.79 -17.43 -51.99
CA TYR A 435 -40.26 -16.73 -53.19
C TYR A 435 -39.79 -17.42 -54.48
N THR A 436 -38.50 -17.76 -54.56
CA THR A 436 -37.93 -18.46 -55.72
C THR A 436 -38.56 -19.85 -55.91
N SER A 437 -38.84 -20.56 -54.80
CA SER A 437 -39.51 -21.86 -54.84
C SER A 437 -40.96 -21.73 -55.28
N ALA A 438 -41.68 -20.67 -54.86
CA ALA A 438 -43.05 -20.42 -55.28
C ALA A 438 -43.13 -20.11 -56.79
N LEU A 439 -42.21 -19.28 -57.30
CA LEU A 439 -42.09 -18.99 -58.73
C LEU A 439 -41.81 -20.25 -59.55
N THR A 440 -40.88 -21.09 -59.11
CA THR A 440 -40.47 -22.29 -59.88
C THR A 440 -41.48 -23.43 -59.81
N LYS A 441 -42.14 -23.65 -58.67
CA LYS A 441 -43.07 -24.79 -58.49
C LYS A 441 -44.50 -24.50 -58.90
N HIS A 442 -44.92 -23.24 -58.89
CA HIS A 442 -46.32 -22.88 -59.11
C HIS A 442 -46.51 -21.97 -60.32
N PHE A 443 -45.70 -20.93 -60.47
CA PHE A 443 -45.85 -19.99 -61.58
C PHE A 443 -45.26 -20.52 -62.89
N ALA A 444 -44.07 -21.12 -62.84
CA ALA A 444 -43.40 -21.62 -64.06
C ALA A 444 -44.20 -22.73 -64.78
N PRO A 445 -44.77 -23.75 -64.10
CA PRO A 445 -45.59 -24.76 -64.77
C PRO A 445 -46.81 -24.17 -65.43
N LEU A 446 -47.49 -23.19 -64.82
CA LEU A 446 -48.63 -22.53 -65.43
C LEU A 446 -48.26 -21.80 -66.72
N VAL A 447 -47.15 -21.06 -66.71
CA VAL A 447 -46.69 -20.37 -67.92
C VAL A 447 -46.37 -21.41 -69.00
N LEU A 448 -45.74 -22.53 -68.63
CA LEU A 448 -45.46 -23.62 -69.57
C LEU A 448 -46.74 -24.26 -70.11
N ASP A 449 -47.72 -24.58 -69.27
CA ASP A 449 -49.00 -25.20 -69.67
C ASP A 449 -49.84 -24.24 -70.52
N SER A 450 -49.85 -22.94 -70.18
CA SER A 450 -50.48 -21.90 -71.00
C SER A 450 -49.80 -21.76 -72.36
N LEU A 451 -48.47 -21.80 -72.42
CA LEU A 451 -47.72 -21.79 -73.68
C LEU A 451 -47.99 -23.06 -74.52
N ILE A 452 -48.07 -24.23 -73.88
CA ILE A 452 -48.42 -25.51 -74.54
C ILE A 452 -49.83 -25.43 -75.11
N SER A 453 -50.81 -24.97 -74.33
CA SER A 453 -52.20 -24.83 -74.76
C SER A 453 -52.34 -23.84 -75.93
N GLU A 454 -51.63 -22.70 -75.88
CA GLU A 454 -51.55 -21.75 -77.00
C GLU A 454 -50.89 -22.36 -78.26
N MET A 455 -49.86 -23.20 -78.10
CA MET A 455 -49.25 -23.92 -79.21
C MET A 455 -50.19 -24.97 -79.82
N GLU A 456 -50.99 -25.65 -79.00
CA GLU A 456 -52.00 -26.62 -79.45
C GLU A 456 -53.19 -25.93 -80.15
N GLY A 457 -53.61 -24.76 -79.68
CA GLY A 457 -54.71 -23.99 -80.27
C GLY A 457 -54.35 -23.30 -81.59
N ASN A 458 -53.08 -22.90 -81.78
CA ASN A 458 -52.63 -22.10 -82.92
C ASN A 458 -51.70 -22.85 -83.91
N GLN A 459 -51.93 -24.15 -84.12
CA GLN A 459 -51.09 -25.02 -84.96
C GLN A 459 -50.93 -24.55 -86.43
N GLU A 460 -51.91 -23.83 -86.98
CA GLU A 460 -51.88 -23.39 -88.39
C GLU A 460 -51.03 -22.12 -88.61
N HIS A 461 -50.67 -21.39 -87.55
CA HIS A 461 -49.93 -20.13 -87.62
C HIS A 461 -48.44 -20.31 -87.31
N ARG A 462 -47.66 -20.77 -88.31
CA ARG A 462 -46.22 -21.08 -88.17
C ARG A 462 -45.37 -20.00 -87.50
N GLN A 463 -45.66 -18.72 -87.76
CA GLN A 463 -44.86 -17.62 -87.22
C GLN A 463 -45.15 -17.38 -85.74
N TYR A 464 -46.40 -17.57 -85.30
CA TYR A 464 -46.79 -17.52 -83.89
C TYR A 464 -46.23 -18.72 -83.14
N LEU A 465 -46.37 -19.93 -83.72
CA LEU A 465 -45.83 -21.16 -83.16
C LEU A 465 -44.30 -21.09 -82.91
N TYR A 466 -43.56 -20.46 -83.83
CA TYR A 466 -42.12 -20.30 -83.70
C TYR A 466 -41.72 -19.42 -82.51
N GLU A 467 -42.39 -18.27 -82.31
CA GLU A 467 -42.09 -17.38 -81.17
C GLU A 467 -42.54 -17.97 -79.82
N THR A 468 -43.68 -18.66 -79.79
CA THR A 468 -44.17 -19.34 -78.57
C THR A 468 -43.26 -20.52 -78.19
N LEU A 469 -42.83 -21.34 -79.15
CA LEU A 469 -41.86 -22.43 -78.93
C LEU A 469 -40.51 -21.91 -78.46
N LYS A 470 -40.03 -20.81 -79.04
CA LYS A 470 -38.78 -20.17 -78.62
C LYS A 470 -38.84 -19.69 -77.17
N THR A 471 -39.99 -19.16 -76.74
CA THR A 471 -40.22 -18.72 -75.36
C THR A 471 -40.30 -19.90 -74.39
N TYR A 472 -40.91 -21.03 -74.80
CA TYR A 472 -40.96 -22.27 -74.03
C TYR A 472 -39.58 -22.91 -73.79
N LEU A 473 -38.65 -22.75 -74.74
CA LEU A 473 -37.31 -23.36 -74.68
C LEU A 473 -36.27 -22.51 -73.93
N MET A 474 -36.59 -21.26 -73.56
CA MET A 474 -35.75 -20.39 -72.72
C MET A 474 -36.00 -20.65 -71.24
#